data_AF-A0A8S0PT97-F1
#
_entry.id   AF-A0A8S0PT97-F1
#
_cell.length_a   1.000
_cell.length_b   1.000
_cell.length_c   1.000
_cell.angle_alpha   90.00
_cell.angle_beta   90.00
_cell.angle_gamma   90.00
#
_symmetry.space_group_name_H-M   'P 1'
#
loop_
_entity.id
_entity.type
_entity.pdbx_description
1 polymer ?
#
loop_
_entity_poly.entity_id
_entity_poly.type
_entity_poly.pdbx_seq_one_letter_code
_entity_poly.pdbx_strand_id
1 'polypeptide(L)'
;MNSKSKCITQISLSFNYTQFINPFFNSLHRWFANDNLQELGITRKYLLHAYFLAAATIFEPERSNVILAWAKSQIICKITVSYFNHEITSSEERIAFLANFINSINGLTKTKSSKTGHRILNILSRILDQASTDAWGILGRDISHQLHNAWGAWLMKLNRGVKCDEGAELLVNIINICAGHIVSEESILHPEYQRLSKLTNKICQQLQWYQNEKVLGKDDCSAENIIMKCSREIEQNMQALVELVFCESNVANKNVKQTFLMVAKTFYYGVNCSRETIDFHISKVLFERVV
;
A
#
# COMPACT_ATOMS: atom_id res chain seq x y z
N MET A 1 25.07 35.56 -0.10
CA MET A 1 24.42 34.44 0.63
C MET A 1 25.44 33.31 0.81
N ASN A 2 25.60 32.78 2.02
CA ASN A 2 26.43 31.61 2.31
C ASN A 2 25.77 30.33 1.72
N SER A 3 26.58 29.37 1.25
CA SER A 3 26.16 28.04 0.77
C SER A 3 25.10 27.36 1.66
N LYS A 4 25.23 27.47 2.99
CA LYS A 4 24.23 26.93 3.95
C LYS A 4 22.84 27.59 3.81
N SER A 5 22.79 28.91 3.63
CA SER A 5 21.52 29.65 3.47
C SER A 5 20.85 29.35 2.12
N LYS A 6 21.64 29.16 1.06
CA LYS A 6 21.12 28.73 -0.24
C LYS A 6 20.55 27.31 -0.17
N CYS A 7 21.21 26.40 0.55
CA CYS A 7 20.74 25.04 0.77
C CYS A 7 19.43 24.99 1.58
N ILE A 8 19.34 25.75 2.69
CA ILE A 8 18.10 25.85 3.49
C ILE A 8 16.94 26.41 2.67
N THR A 9 17.20 27.44 1.85
CA THR A 9 16.17 28.03 0.99
C THR A 9 15.69 27.02 -0.06
N GLN A 10 16.62 26.26 -0.67
CA GLN A 10 16.27 25.21 -1.64
C GLN A 10 15.46 24.09 -1.00
N ILE A 11 15.84 23.61 0.19
CA ILE A 11 15.08 22.60 0.95
C ILE A 11 13.67 23.10 1.27
N SER A 12 13.54 24.36 1.72
CA SER A 12 12.25 24.95 2.08
C SER A 12 11.34 25.11 0.85
N LEU A 13 11.91 25.53 -0.29
CA LEU A 13 11.17 25.61 -1.56
C LEU A 13 10.74 24.23 -2.05
N SER A 14 11.62 23.23 -2.01
CA SER A 14 11.27 21.85 -2.37
C SER A 14 10.18 21.29 -1.45
N PHE A 15 10.24 21.52 -0.14
CA PHE A 15 9.24 21.06 0.81
C PHE A 15 7.89 21.78 0.64
N ASN A 16 7.90 23.08 0.37
CA ASN A 16 6.67 23.80 0.04
C ASN A 16 6.11 23.35 -1.31
N TYR A 17 6.96 22.91 -2.25
CA TYR A 17 6.54 22.33 -3.52
C TYR A 17 5.88 20.96 -3.33
N THR A 18 6.37 20.12 -2.41
CA THR A 18 5.70 18.87 -2.05
C THR A 18 4.37 19.10 -1.32
N GLN A 19 4.12 20.27 -0.72
CA GLN A 19 2.79 20.64 -0.20
C GLN A 19 1.77 21.03 -1.28
N PHE A 20 2.20 21.24 -2.53
CA PHE A 20 1.28 21.32 -3.69
C PHE A 20 0.62 19.98 -4.01
N ILE A 21 0.82 18.96 -3.18
CA ILE A 21 0.10 17.68 -3.19
C ILE A 21 -1.39 17.86 -2.76
N ASN A 22 -1.81 19.04 -2.28
CA ASN A 22 -3.20 19.34 -1.87
C ASN A 22 -4.29 19.10 -2.96
N PRO A 23 -4.12 19.44 -4.26
CA PRO A 23 -5.11 19.12 -5.29
C PRO A 23 -5.30 17.61 -5.51
N PHE A 24 -4.24 16.81 -5.34
CA PHE A 24 -4.33 15.35 -5.40
C PHE A 24 -5.04 14.78 -4.17
N PHE A 25 -4.87 15.39 -3.00
CA PHE A 25 -5.64 15.01 -1.81
C PHE A 25 -7.13 15.32 -2.00
N ASN A 26 -7.46 16.45 -2.62
CA ASN A 26 -8.84 16.80 -2.98
C ASN A 26 -9.45 15.83 -4.00
N SER A 27 -8.67 15.29 -4.95
CA SER A 27 -9.16 14.25 -5.86
C SER A 27 -9.44 12.94 -5.10
N LEU A 28 -8.59 12.57 -4.15
CA LEU A 28 -8.80 11.41 -3.28
C LEU A 28 -10.03 11.57 -2.38
N HIS A 29 -10.25 12.77 -1.83
CA HIS A 29 -11.45 13.10 -1.06
C HIS A 29 -12.75 13.01 -1.88
N ARG A 30 -12.73 13.54 -3.11
CA ARG A 30 -13.88 13.42 -4.03
C ARG A 30 -14.16 11.95 -4.35
N TRP A 31 -13.12 11.16 -4.62
CA TRP A 31 -13.27 9.72 -4.83
C TRP A 31 -13.90 9.02 -3.60
N PHE A 32 -13.42 9.32 -2.40
CA PHE A 32 -13.98 8.78 -1.15
C PHE A 32 -15.48 9.07 -1.00
N ALA A 33 -15.90 10.30 -1.30
CA ALA A 33 -17.29 10.72 -1.20
C ALA A 33 -18.17 10.09 -2.31
N ASN A 34 -17.70 10.13 -3.56
CA ASN A 34 -18.45 9.63 -4.72
C ASN A 34 -18.74 8.13 -4.64
N ASP A 35 -17.78 7.35 -4.13
CA ASP A 35 -17.94 5.90 -3.95
C ASP A 35 -18.49 5.53 -2.57
N ASN A 36 -18.82 6.54 -1.76
CA ASN A 36 -19.34 6.44 -0.40
C ASN A 36 -18.60 5.38 0.43
N LEU A 37 -17.27 5.48 0.45
CA LEU A 37 -16.40 4.47 1.07
C LEU A 37 -16.59 4.38 2.59
N GLN A 38 -17.28 5.36 3.18
CA GLN A 38 -17.69 5.32 4.58
C GLN A 38 -18.63 4.13 4.88
N GLU A 39 -19.55 3.81 3.98
CA GLU A 39 -20.40 2.61 4.11
C GLU A 39 -19.63 1.30 3.97
N LEU A 40 -18.46 1.34 3.34
CA LEU A 40 -17.54 0.20 3.23
C LEU A 40 -16.53 0.16 4.41
N GLY A 41 -16.78 0.93 5.47
CA GLY A 41 -16.00 0.90 6.70
C GLY A 41 -14.75 1.79 6.72
N ILE A 42 -14.57 2.66 5.72
CA ILE A 42 -13.41 3.56 5.67
C ILE A 42 -13.72 4.90 6.33
N THR A 43 -12.91 5.28 7.32
CA THR A 43 -13.02 6.58 7.99
C THR A 43 -12.25 7.66 7.25
N ARG A 44 -12.66 8.93 7.41
CA ARG A 44 -11.90 10.08 6.91
C ARG A 44 -10.48 10.13 7.48
N LYS A 45 -10.30 9.71 8.73
CA LYS A 45 -8.98 9.60 9.36
C LYS A 45 -8.11 8.57 8.65
N TYR A 46 -8.66 7.40 8.30
CA TYR A 46 -7.91 6.39 7.56
C TYR A 46 -7.56 6.86 6.14
N LEU A 47 -8.48 7.54 5.44
CA LEU A 47 -8.21 8.15 4.14
C LEU A 47 -7.00 9.09 4.19
N LEU A 48 -7.00 10.01 5.17
CA LEU A 48 -5.91 10.95 5.39
C LEU A 48 -4.60 10.24 5.74
N HIS A 49 -4.66 9.23 6.59
CA HIS A 49 -3.48 8.45 6.97
C HIS A 49 -2.88 7.68 5.79
N ALA A 50 -3.70 6.99 4.98
CA ALA A 50 -3.24 6.28 3.79
C ALA A 50 -2.55 7.22 2.78
N TYR A 51 -3.13 8.41 2.60
CA TYR A 51 -2.53 9.43 1.76
C TYR A 51 -1.20 9.94 2.31
N PHE A 52 -1.18 10.27 3.60
CA PHE A 52 0.02 10.76 4.30
C PHE A 52 1.18 9.76 4.17
N LEU A 53 0.95 8.46 4.43
CA LEU A 53 2.01 7.46 4.33
C LEU A 53 2.61 7.40 2.91
N ALA A 54 1.77 7.45 1.88
CA ALA A 54 2.23 7.47 0.50
C ALA A 54 3.01 8.75 0.17
N ALA A 55 2.44 9.93 0.48
CA ALA A 55 3.02 11.24 0.15
C ALA A 55 4.28 11.58 0.97
N ALA A 56 4.40 11.08 2.21
CA ALA A 56 5.60 11.24 3.01
C ALA A 56 6.74 10.31 2.55
N THR A 57 6.43 9.27 1.79
CA THR A 57 7.41 8.30 1.28
C THR A 57 7.85 8.61 -0.15
N ILE A 58 6.90 8.95 -1.01
CA ILE A 58 7.11 9.43 -2.39
C ILE A 58 6.59 10.85 -2.41
N PHE A 59 7.49 11.82 -2.35
CA PHE A 59 7.13 13.23 -2.18
C PHE A 59 7.24 14.03 -3.49
N GLU A 60 7.83 13.47 -4.54
CA GLU A 60 7.98 14.15 -5.83
C GLU A 60 6.61 14.38 -6.49
N PRO A 61 6.17 15.64 -6.74
CA PRO A 61 4.85 15.92 -7.29
C PRO A 61 4.61 15.33 -8.68
N GLU A 62 5.67 15.14 -9.46
CA GLU A 62 5.64 14.48 -10.77
C GLU A 62 5.23 13.00 -10.68
N ARG A 63 5.31 12.42 -9.48
CA ARG A 63 4.93 11.02 -9.18
C ARG A 63 3.58 10.92 -8.45
N SER A 64 2.75 11.95 -8.54
CA SER A 64 1.43 11.98 -7.89
C SER A 64 0.51 10.83 -8.29
N ASN A 65 0.62 10.32 -9.52
CA ASN A 65 -0.07 9.12 -9.97
C ASN A 65 0.32 7.89 -9.12
N VAL A 66 1.60 7.73 -8.79
CA VAL A 66 2.10 6.64 -7.93
C VAL A 66 1.60 6.79 -6.50
N ILE A 67 1.62 8.02 -5.96
CA ILE A 67 1.10 8.33 -4.62
C ILE A 67 -0.38 7.99 -4.52
N LEU A 68 -1.19 8.42 -5.50
CA LEU A 68 -2.63 8.16 -5.54
C LEU A 68 -2.94 6.67 -5.73
N ALA A 69 -2.21 5.99 -6.62
CA ALA A 69 -2.36 4.55 -6.84
C ALA A 69 -2.05 3.76 -5.56
N TRP A 70 -0.99 4.11 -4.84
CA TRP A 70 -0.67 3.52 -3.54
C TRP A 70 -1.81 3.76 -2.54
N ALA A 71 -2.16 5.01 -2.26
CA ALA A 71 -3.17 5.35 -1.25
C ALA A 71 -4.53 4.67 -1.53
N LYS A 72 -4.99 4.70 -2.78
CA LYS A 72 -6.24 4.01 -3.19
C LYS A 72 -6.13 2.50 -3.03
N SER A 73 -5.01 1.90 -3.43
CA SER A 73 -4.81 0.45 -3.32
C SER A 73 -4.80 -0.01 -1.86
N GLN A 74 -4.18 0.74 -0.96
CA GLN A 74 -4.19 0.45 0.46
C GLN A 74 -5.61 0.49 1.05
N ILE A 75 -6.44 1.46 0.61
CA ILE A 75 -7.84 1.56 1.03
C ILE A 75 -8.66 0.37 0.52
N ILE A 76 -8.51 0.00 -0.75
CA ILE A 76 -9.23 -1.13 -1.33
C ILE A 76 -8.76 -2.47 -0.74
N CYS A 77 -7.47 -2.62 -0.42
CA CYS A 77 -6.98 -3.78 0.33
C CYS A 77 -7.70 -3.90 1.67
N LYS A 78 -7.79 -2.80 2.43
CA LYS A 78 -8.51 -2.79 3.72
C LYS A 78 -9.99 -3.16 3.58
N ILE A 79 -10.69 -2.55 2.61
CA ILE A 79 -12.11 -2.87 2.34
C ILE A 79 -12.27 -4.34 2.00
N THR A 80 -11.41 -4.86 1.12
CA THR A 80 -11.49 -6.24 0.64
C THR A 80 -11.18 -7.23 1.75
N VAL A 81 -10.12 -7.00 2.54
CA VAL A 81 -9.80 -7.83 3.70
C VAL A 81 -10.94 -7.80 4.73
N SER A 82 -11.53 -6.63 4.99
CA SER A 82 -12.69 -6.51 5.88
C SER A 82 -13.90 -7.29 5.36
N TYR A 83 -14.17 -7.25 4.05
CA TYR A 83 -15.23 -8.03 3.42
C TYR A 83 -14.95 -9.55 3.51
N PHE A 84 -13.73 -9.98 3.22
CA PHE A 84 -13.34 -11.40 3.30
C PHE A 84 -13.31 -11.94 4.74
N ASN A 85 -13.05 -11.11 5.74
CA ASN A 85 -13.04 -11.52 7.14
C ASN A 85 -14.38 -11.32 7.85
N HIS A 86 -15.38 -10.75 7.17
CA HIS A 86 -16.70 -10.54 7.74
C HIS A 86 -17.38 -11.90 8.00
N GLU A 87 -17.92 -12.10 9.21
CA GLU A 87 -18.50 -13.39 9.64
C GLU A 87 -19.58 -13.91 8.69
N ILE A 88 -20.39 -12.98 8.15
CA ILE A 88 -21.50 -13.29 7.25
C ILE A 88 -21.02 -13.65 5.82
N THR A 89 -19.81 -13.27 5.43
CA THR A 89 -19.34 -13.50 4.06
C THR A 89 -18.92 -14.94 3.85
N SER A 90 -19.70 -15.67 3.06
CA SER A 90 -19.51 -17.11 2.85
C SER A 90 -18.30 -17.43 1.97
N SER A 91 -17.84 -18.69 2.01
CA SER A 91 -16.75 -19.15 1.14
C SER A 91 -17.13 -19.03 -0.34
N GLU A 92 -18.37 -19.33 -0.69
CA GLU A 92 -18.90 -19.21 -2.05
C GLU A 92 -18.89 -17.75 -2.52
N GLU A 93 -19.21 -16.79 -1.65
CA GLU A 93 -19.15 -15.36 -1.99
C GLU A 93 -17.72 -14.89 -2.24
N ARG A 94 -16.73 -15.41 -1.51
CA ARG A 94 -15.30 -15.10 -1.72
C ARG A 94 -14.79 -15.69 -3.04
N ILE A 95 -15.18 -16.94 -3.34
CA ILE A 95 -14.87 -17.60 -4.61
C ILE A 95 -15.53 -16.85 -5.77
N ALA A 96 -16.79 -16.46 -5.65
CA ALA A 96 -17.51 -15.69 -6.66
C ALA A 96 -16.89 -14.30 -6.86
N PHE A 97 -16.41 -13.66 -5.80
CA PHE A 97 -15.66 -12.39 -5.88
C PHE A 97 -14.40 -12.55 -6.75
N LEU A 98 -13.56 -13.55 -6.45
CA LEU A 98 -12.35 -13.84 -7.23
C LEU A 98 -12.68 -14.19 -8.68
N ALA A 99 -13.66 -15.07 -8.90
CA ALA A 99 -14.09 -15.47 -10.24
C ALA A 99 -14.57 -14.25 -11.05
N ASN A 100 -15.34 -13.35 -10.44
CA ASN A 100 -15.80 -12.14 -11.10
C ASN A 100 -14.69 -11.15 -11.43
N PHE A 101 -13.67 -11.07 -10.58
CA PHE A 101 -12.47 -10.30 -10.89
C PHE A 101 -11.74 -10.88 -12.09
N ILE A 102 -11.45 -12.19 -12.10
CA ILE A 102 -10.78 -12.87 -13.21
C ILE A 102 -11.60 -12.77 -14.51
N ASN A 103 -12.92 -12.97 -14.43
CA ASN A 103 -13.80 -12.85 -15.58
C ASN A 103 -13.79 -11.43 -16.16
N SER A 104 -13.66 -10.40 -15.32
CA SER A 104 -13.55 -9.01 -15.79
C SER A 104 -12.27 -8.75 -16.59
N ILE A 105 -11.18 -9.45 -16.27
CA ILE A 105 -9.92 -9.40 -17.03
C ILE A 105 -10.10 -10.09 -18.38
N ASN A 106 -10.76 -11.24 -18.39
CA ASN A 106 -10.91 -12.09 -19.58
C ASN A 106 -12.11 -11.71 -20.48
N GLY A 107 -12.86 -10.66 -20.15
CA GLY A 107 -14.08 -10.27 -20.88
C GLY A 107 -15.22 -11.30 -20.78
N LEU A 108 -15.23 -12.13 -19.73
CA LEU A 108 -16.20 -13.19 -19.51
C LEU A 108 -17.41 -12.70 -18.71
N THR A 109 -18.50 -13.46 -18.78
CA THR A 109 -19.74 -13.16 -18.03
C THR A 109 -19.51 -13.22 -16.52
N LYS A 110 -20.01 -12.21 -15.80
CA LYS A 110 -19.95 -12.17 -14.34
C LYS A 110 -20.95 -13.17 -13.76
N THR A 111 -20.52 -13.94 -12.76
CA THR A 111 -21.36 -14.82 -11.95
C THR A 111 -22.11 -14.01 -10.88
N LYS A 112 -23.18 -14.60 -10.33
CA LYS A 112 -23.91 -14.02 -9.22
C LYS A 112 -22.99 -13.87 -8.01
N SER A 113 -22.87 -12.65 -7.49
CA SER A 113 -22.11 -12.34 -6.28
C SER A 113 -22.89 -11.39 -5.37
N SER A 114 -22.42 -11.22 -4.14
CA SER A 114 -23.03 -10.28 -3.19
C SER A 114 -23.01 -8.85 -3.74
N LYS A 115 -24.02 -8.05 -3.36
CA LYS A 115 -24.09 -6.63 -3.78
C LYS A 115 -22.84 -5.85 -3.35
N THR A 116 -22.35 -6.12 -2.13
CA THR A 116 -21.14 -5.51 -1.59
C THR A 116 -19.90 -5.92 -2.38
N GLY A 117 -19.73 -7.22 -2.68
CA GLY A 117 -18.61 -7.72 -3.48
C GLY A 117 -18.59 -7.11 -4.87
N HIS A 118 -19.74 -7.04 -5.54
CA HIS A 118 -19.87 -6.39 -6.84
C HIS A 118 -19.51 -4.89 -6.79
N ARG A 119 -19.96 -4.18 -5.74
CA ARG A 119 -19.61 -2.77 -5.53
C ARG A 119 -18.09 -2.58 -5.36
N ILE A 120 -17.44 -3.40 -4.54
CA ILE A 120 -15.98 -3.34 -4.34
C ILE A 120 -15.25 -3.60 -5.65
N LEU A 121 -15.65 -4.62 -6.43
CA LEU A 121 -15.03 -4.91 -7.72
C LEU A 121 -15.19 -3.76 -8.72
N ASN A 122 -16.36 -3.12 -8.78
CA ASN A 122 -16.56 -1.97 -9.67
C ASN A 122 -15.69 -0.77 -9.26
N ILE A 123 -15.53 -0.52 -7.96
CA ILE A 123 -14.59 0.50 -7.46
C ILE A 123 -13.16 0.13 -7.86
N LEU A 124 -12.76 -1.14 -7.65
CA LEU A 124 -11.44 -1.65 -8.02
C LEU A 124 -11.17 -1.46 -9.51
N SER A 125 -12.05 -1.90 -10.41
CA SER A 125 -11.88 -1.73 -11.86
C SER A 125 -11.62 -0.27 -12.23
N ARG A 126 -12.42 0.68 -11.71
CA ARG A 126 -12.23 2.11 -12.01
C ARG A 126 -10.91 2.67 -11.52
N ILE A 127 -10.39 2.20 -10.38
CA ILE A 127 -9.07 2.66 -9.92
C ILE A 127 -7.94 2.09 -10.78
N LEU A 128 -8.08 0.87 -11.32
CA LEU A 128 -7.11 0.26 -12.24
C LEU A 128 -7.13 0.95 -13.60
N ASP A 129 -8.32 1.24 -14.13
CA ASP A 129 -8.50 1.98 -15.37
C ASP A 129 -7.89 3.39 -15.26
N GLN A 130 -8.17 4.09 -14.15
CA GLN A 130 -7.59 5.40 -13.89
C GLN A 130 -6.07 5.33 -13.76
N ALA A 131 -5.52 4.38 -13.00
CA ALA A 131 -4.08 4.22 -12.83
C ALA A 131 -3.39 3.92 -14.18
N SER A 132 -4.02 3.12 -15.04
CA SER A 132 -3.53 2.82 -16.38
C SER A 132 -3.55 4.06 -17.28
N THR A 133 -4.62 4.85 -17.22
CA THR A 133 -4.76 6.09 -17.98
C THR A 133 -3.74 7.14 -17.55
N ASP A 134 -3.54 7.32 -16.24
CA ASP A 134 -2.55 8.24 -15.68
C ASP A 134 -1.13 7.83 -16.08
N ALA A 135 -0.82 6.53 -15.99
CA ALA A 135 0.46 5.98 -16.39
C ALA A 135 0.70 6.09 -17.89
N TRP A 136 -0.31 5.92 -18.74
CA TRP A 136 -0.19 6.15 -20.18
C TRP A 136 0.25 7.59 -20.49
N GLY A 137 -0.36 8.57 -19.82
CA GLY A 137 -0.01 9.99 -20.00
C GLY A 137 1.42 10.35 -19.59
N ILE A 138 2.02 9.61 -18.65
CA ILE A 138 3.35 9.90 -18.09
C ILE A 138 4.45 9.02 -18.72
N LEU A 139 4.18 7.72 -18.85
CA LEU A 139 5.15 6.71 -19.29
C LEU A 139 5.04 6.38 -20.78
N GLY A 140 3.92 6.73 -21.43
CA GLY A 140 3.62 6.35 -22.82
C GLY A 140 3.44 4.84 -23.01
N ARG A 141 3.06 4.11 -21.96
CA ARG A 141 2.90 2.64 -21.96
C ARG A 141 1.63 2.23 -21.23
N ASP A 142 0.98 1.19 -21.73
CA ASP A 142 -0.15 0.56 -21.06
C ASP A 142 0.36 -0.38 -19.96
N ILE A 143 -0.18 -0.22 -18.76
CA ILE A 143 0.14 -1.02 -17.56
C ILE A 143 -1.06 -1.81 -17.04
N SER A 144 -2.20 -1.78 -17.76
CA SER A 144 -3.46 -2.37 -17.31
C SER A 144 -3.31 -3.85 -16.98
N HIS A 145 -2.72 -4.62 -17.90
CA HIS A 145 -2.49 -6.06 -17.70
C HIS A 145 -1.66 -6.36 -16.45
N GLN A 146 -0.58 -5.60 -16.21
CA GLN A 146 0.30 -5.76 -15.06
C GLN A 146 -0.43 -5.44 -13.74
N LEU A 147 -1.24 -4.38 -13.72
CA LEU A 147 -2.07 -4.02 -12.57
C LEU A 147 -3.08 -5.13 -12.25
N HIS A 148 -3.83 -5.59 -13.27
CA HIS A 148 -4.80 -6.67 -13.11
C HIS A 148 -4.17 -7.98 -12.61
N ASN A 149 -2.99 -8.34 -13.13
CA ASN A 149 -2.25 -9.53 -12.69
C ASN A 149 -1.78 -9.41 -11.23
N ALA A 150 -1.27 -8.25 -10.82
CA ALA A 150 -0.85 -8.03 -9.44
C ALA A 150 -2.04 -8.19 -8.46
N TRP A 151 -3.18 -7.57 -8.77
CA TRP A 151 -4.40 -7.72 -7.97
C TRP A 151 -4.95 -9.14 -7.99
N GLY A 152 -4.94 -9.82 -9.14
CA GLY A 152 -5.39 -11.20 -9.27
C GLY A 152 -4.55 -12.17 -8.43
N ALA A 153 -3.23 -12.01 -8.46
CA ALA A 153 -2.32 -12.80 -7.64
C ALA A 153 -2.56 -12.61 -6.14
N TRP A 154 -2.79 -11.36 -5.70
CA TRP A 154 -3.12 -11.08 -4.30
C TRP A 154 -4.49 -11.64 -3.89
N LEU A 155 -5.53 -11.44 -4.70
CA LEU A 155 -6.88 -11.97 -4.43
C LEU A 155 -6.89 -13.50 -4.39
N MET A 156 -6.10 -14.17 -5.24
CA MET A 156 -5.93 -15.63 -5.18
C MET A 156 -5.33 -16.09 -3.86
N LYS A 157 -4.31 -15.39 -3.34
CA LYS A 157 -3.70 -15.70 -2.03
C LYS A 157 -4.71 -15.47 -0.90
N LEU A 158 -5.44 -14.34 -0.94
CA LEU A 158 -6.46 -14.00 0.04
C LEU A 158 -7.59 -15.04 0.09
N ASN A 159 -8.07 -15.49 -1.08
CA ASN A 159 -9.13 -16.50 -1.18
C ASN A 159 -8.72 -17.88 -0.63
N ARG A 160 -7.43 -18.22 -0.68
CA ARG A 160 -6.89 -19.48 -0.11
C ARG A 160 -6.80 -19.46 1.42
N GLY A 161 -7.22 -18.37 2.07
CA GLY A 161 -7.10 -18.22 3.52
C GLY A 161 -5.65 -18.12 3.99
N VAL A 162 -4.69 -17.89 3.08
CA VAL A 162 -3.36 -17.43 3.47
C VAL A 162 -3.60 -16.14 4.22
N LYS A 163 -3.04 -16.00 5.43
CA LYS A 163 -2.99 -14.72 6.15
C LYS A 163 -2.21 -13.73 5.29
N CYS A 164 -2.87 -13.17 4.29
CA CYS A 164 -2.37 -12.05 3.53
C CYS A 164 -2.36 -10.87 4.50
N ASP A 165 -1.22 -10.22 4.58
CA ASP A 165 -1.15 -8.81 5.00
C ASP A 165 -2.22 -7.99 4.27
N GLU A 166 -2.43 -6.75 4.72
CA GLU A 166 -3.18 -5.71 4.00
C GLU A 166 -2.55 -5.35 2.62
N GLY A 167 -1.90 -6.31 1.95
CA GLY A 167 -1.44 -6.23 0.58
C GLY A 167 -0.03 -5.70 0.46
N ALA A 168 0.91 -6.00 1.36
CA ALA A 168 2.24 -5.38 1.34
C ALA A 168 2.96 -5.63 -0.01
N GLU A 169 3.06 -6.89 -0.45
CA GLU A 169 3.57 -7.24 -1.78
C GLU A 169 2.73 -6.64 -2.92
N LEU A 170 1.41 -6.60 -2.77
CA LEU A 170 0.53 -5.95 -3.76
C LEU A 170 0.87 -4.47 -3.89
N LEU A 171 1.00 -3.73 -2.79
CA LEU A 171 1.37 -2.32 -2.75
C LEU A 171 2.73 -2.10 -3.40
N VAL A 172 3.73 -2.95 -3.10
CA VAL A 172 5.04 -2.91 -3.76
C VAL A 172 4.90 -3.04 -5.28
N ASN A 173 4.11 -4.00 -5.75
CA ASN A 173 3.87 -4.20 -7.17
C ASN A 173 3.17 -2.99 -7.79
N ILE A 174 2.12 -2.46 -7.17
CA ILE A 174 1.39 -1.28 -7.68
C ILE A 174 2.31 -0.05 -7.77
N ILE A 175 3.11 0.22 -6.73
CA ILE A 175 4.05 1.34 -6.73
C ILE A 175 5.06 1.20 -7.86
N ASN A 176 5.63 0.01 -8.04
CA ASN A 176 6.59 -0.26 -9.09
C ASN A 176 5.98 -0.16 -10.49
N ILE A 177 4.80 -0.77 -10.72
CA ILE A 177 4.11 -0.74 -12.01
C ILE A 177 3.74 0.70 -12.39
N CYS A 178 3.14 1.47 -11.49
CA CYS A 178 2.78 2.88 -11.73
C CYS A 178 3.99 3.79 -11.89
N ALA A 179 5.15 3.42 -11.34
CA ALA A 179 6.43 4.12 -11.55
C ALA A 179 7.16 3.67 -12.84
N GLY A 180 6.60 2.73 -13.61
CA GLY A 180 7.22 2.20 -14.84
C GLY A 180 8.29 1.14 -14.61
N HIS A 181 8.48 0.68 -13.37
CA HIS A 181 9.39 -0.42 -13.02
C HIS A 181 8.70 -1.77 -13.19
N ILE A 182 8.37 -2.14 -14.43
CA ILE A 182 7.73 -3.41 -14.75
C ILE A 182 8.77 -4.54 -14.61
N VAL A 183 8.56 -5.42 -13.64
CA VAL A 183 9.40 -6.59 -13.39
C VAL A 183 8.94 -7.75 -14.27
N SER A 184 9.85 -8.43 -14.97
CA SER A 184 9.51 -9.60 -15.78
C SER A 184 9.10 -10.79 -14.91
N GLU A 185 8.31 -11.72 -15.46
CA GLU A 185 7.93 -12.95 -14.74
C GLU A 185 9.15 -13.76 -14.29
N GLU A 186 10.19 -13.84 -15.12
CA GLU A 186 11.47 -14.48 -14.77
C GLU A 186 12.13 -13.83 -13.54
N SER A 187 12.11 -12.49 -13.48
CA SER A 187 12.67 -11.74 -12.35
C SER A 187 11.84 -11.92 -11.08
N ILE A 188 10.51 -12.05 -11.19
CA ILE A 188 9.61 -12.35 -10.07
C ILE A 188 9.90 -13.74 -9.49
N LEU A 189 10.19 -14.71 -10.36
CA LEU A 189 10.53 -16.08 -9.96
C LEU A 189 11.94 -16.21 -9.37
N HIS A 190 12.78 -15.19 -9.52
CA HIS A 190 14.13 -15.22 -9.00
C HIS A 190 14.16 -15.31 -7.46
N PRO A 191 15.03 -16.16 -6.85
CA PRO A 191 15.09 -16.35 -5.40
C PRO A 191 15.25 -15.06 -4.58
N GLU A 192 15.97 -14.09 -5.12
CA GLU A 192 16.15 -12.79 -4.47
C GLU A 192 14.86 -11.99 -4.38
N TYR A 193 14.10 -11.90 -5.47
CA TYR A 193 12.80 -11.21 -5.49
C TYR A 193 11.81 -11.90 -4.54
N GLN A 194 11.77 -13.23 -4.58
CA GLN A 194 10.95 -14.03 -3.66
C GLN A 194 11.35 -13.80 -2.19
N ARG A 195 12.65 -13.64 -1.90
CA ARG A 195 13.13 -13.34 -0.56
C ARG A 195 12.74 -11.93 -0.11
N LEU A 196 12.84 -10.92 -0.98
CA LEU A 196 12.37 -9.55 -0.72
C LEU A 196 10.86 -9.54 -0.40
N SER A 197 10.07 -10.19 -1.26
CA SER A 197 8.62 -10.31 -1.10
C SER A 197 8.24 -11.02 0.20
N LYS A 198 8.85 -12.19 0.47
CA LYS A 198 8.60 -12.97 1.68
C LYS A 198 8.97 -12.20 2.96
N LEU A 199 10.12 -11.54 2.99
CA LEU A 199 10.55 -10.73 4.15
C LEU A 199 9.60 -9.56 4.38
N THR A 200 9.28 -8.81 3.34
CA THR A 200 8.40 -7.63 3.43
C THR A 200 7.01 -8.01 3.92
N ASN A 201 6.40 -9.06 3.35
CA ASN A 201 5.12 -9.58 3.80
C ASN A 201 5.18 -10.02 5.27
N LYS A 202 6.21 -10.79 5.65
CA LYS A 202 6.39 -11.26 7.02
C LYS A 202 6.49 -10.10 8.02
N ILE A 203 7.28 -9.08 7.71
CA ILE A 203 7.45 -7.88 8.54
C ILE A 203 6.10 -7.15 8.69
N CYS A 204 5.41 -6.89 7.59
CA CYS A 204 4.13 -6.16 7.62
C CYS A 204 3.06 -6.94 8.39
N GLN A 205 3.01 -8.26 8.26
CA GLN A 205 2.10 -9.12 9.02
C GLN A 205 2.40 -9.09 10.52
N GLN A 206 3.67 -9.19 10.90
CA GLN A 206 4.09 -9.14 12.30
C GLN A 206 3.79 -7.78 12.93
N LEU A 207 4.07 -6.69 12.21
CA LEU A 207 3.75 -5.33 12.64
C LEU A 207 2.25 -5.11 12.83
N GLN A 208 1.42 -5.59 11.89
CA GLN A 208 -0.03 -5.48 12.00
C GLN A 208 -0.59 -6.29 13.18
N TRP A 209 -0.10 -7.53 13.36
CA TRP A 209 -0.47 -8.34 14.52
C TRP A 209 -0.08 -7.66 15.83
N TYR A 210 1.15 -7.17 15.91
CA TYR A 210 1.69 -6.48 17.07
C TYR A 210 0.87 -5.21 17.41
N GLN A 211 0.43 -4.46 16.40
CA GLN A 211 -0.44 -3.30 16.58
C GLN A 211 -1.80 -3.70 17.18
N ASN A 212 -2.41 -4.78 16.68
CA ASN A 212 -3.70 -5.25 17.16
C ASN A 212 -3.61 -5.75 18.62
N GLU A 213 -2.56 -6.49 18.98
CA GLU A 213 -2.36 -6.95 20.36
C GLU A 213 -2.07 -5.80 21.33
N LYS A 214 -1.28 -4.80 20.93
CA LYS A 214 -1.05 -3.58 21.74
C LYS A 214 -2.35 -2.86 22.08
N VAL A 215 -3.30 -2.82 21.15
CA VAL A 215 -4.60 -2.15 21.34
C VAL A 215 -5.52 -2.96 22.27
N LEU A 216 -5.38 -4.28 22.31
CA LEU A 216 -6.24 -5.18 23.09
C LEU A 216 -5.83 -5.31 24.57
N GLY A 217 -4.69 -4.75 24.99
CA GLY A 217 -4.35 -4.53 26.40
C GLY A 217 -4.50 -5.77 27.29
N LYS A 218 -3.92 -6.91 26.90
CA LYS A 218 -3.94 -8.12 27.74
C LYS A 218 -2.86 -8.04 28.81
N ASP A 219 -3.28 -7.88 30.07
CA ASP A 219 -2.47 -8.04 31.30
C ASP A 219 -2.13 -9.52 31.56
N ASP A 220 -1.41 -10.15 30.64
CA ASP A 220 -0.91 -11.52 30.81
C ASP A 220 0.60 -11.54 30.59
N CYS A 221 1.37 -11.94 31.63
CA CYS A 221 2.83 -12.07 31.56
C CYS A 221 3.30 -13.01 30.43
N SER A 222 2.44 -13.92 29.97
CA SER A 222 2.72 -14.76 28.80
C SER A 222 2.64 -13.97 27.49
N ALA A 223 1.74 -12.98 27.39
CA ALA A 223 1.59 -12.12 26.22
C ALA A 223 2.78 -11.16 26.07
N GLU A 224 3.31 -10.61 27.16
CA GLU A 224 4.49 -9.73 27.15
C GLU A 224 5.72 -10.42 26.55
N ASN A 225 5.98 -11.68 26.93
CA ASN A 225 7.08 -12.46 26.38
C ASN A 225 6.94 -12.72 24.87
N ILE A 226 5.71 -12.97 24.41
CA ILE A 226 5.41 -13.16 22.98
C ILE A 226 5.62 -11.85 22.22
N ILE A 227 5.14 -10.72 22.76
CA ILE A 227 5.30 -9.38 22.20
C ILE A 227 6.79 -9.00 22.08
N MET A 228 7.58 -9.24 23.14
CA MET A 228 9.02 -8.97 23.13
C MET A 228 9.76 -9.83 22.09
N LYS A 229 9.44 -11.13 22.01
CA LYS A 229 10.01 -12.02 20.99
C LYS A 229 9.65 -11.57 19.58
N CYS A 230 8.39 -11.18 19.36
CA CYS A 230 7.90 -10.68 18.07
C CYS A 230 8.63 -9.38 17.68
N SER A 231 8.77 -8.43 18.60
CA SER A 231 9.51 -7.18 18.36
C SER A 231 10.95 -7.45 17.94
N ARG A 232 11.67 -8.34 18.63
CA ARG A 232 13.05 -8.71 18.25
C ARG A 232 13.11 -9.36 16.85
N GLU A 233 12.14 -10.19 16.51
CA GLU A 233 12.08 -10.84 15.20
C GLU A 233 11.79 -9.84 14.08
N ILE A 234 10.93 -8.84 14.33
CA ILE A 234 10.67 -7.74 13.40
C ILE A 234 11.97 -6.98 13.10
N GLU A 235 12.75 -6.62 14.12
CA GLU A 235 14.04 -5.93 13.94
C GLU A 235 15.03 -6.76 13.11
N GLN A 236 15.14 -8.07 13.39
CA GLN A 236 16.00 -8.97 12.63
C GLN A 236 15.57 -9.08 11.16
N ASN A 237 14.26 -9.19 10.92
CA ASN A 237 13.73 -9.26 9.56
C ASN A 237 13.93 -7.91 8.83
N MET A 238 13.75 -6.77 9.52
CA MET A 238 14.01 -5.44 8.97
C MET A 238 15.48 -5.26 8.59
N GLN A 239 16.42 -5.68 9.45
CA GLN A 239 17.85 -5.65 9.16
C GLN A 239 18.18 -6.51 7.93
N ALA A 240 17.65 -7.74 7.86
CA ALA A 240 17.84 -8.63 6.71
C ALA A 240 17.23 -8.05 5.41
N LEU A 241 16.11 -7.32 5.50
CA LEU A 241 15.51 -6.63 4.37
C LEU A 241 16.40 -5.49 3.88
N VAL A 242 16.94 -4.67 4.79
CA VAL A 242 17.88 -3.59 4.46
C VAL A 242 19.11 -4.16 3.76
N GLU A 243 19.74 -5.19 4.32
CA GLU A 243 20.90 -5.85 3.71
C GLU A 243 20.60 -6.35 2.30
N LEU A 244 19.44 -6.99 2.09
CA LEU A 244 19.05 -7.51 0.78
C LEU A 244 18.80 -6.40 -0.25
N VAL A 245 18.26 -5.27 0.19
CA VAL A 245 17.98 -4.11 -0.66
C VAL A 245 19.25 -3.39 -1.11
N PHE A 246 20.28 -3.34 -0.25
CA PHE A 246 21.56 -2.70 -0.55
C PHE A 246 22.63 -3.66 -1.10
N CYS A 247 22.37 -4.97 -1.10
CA CYS A 247 23.23 -5.95 -1.76
C CYS A 247 23.25 -5.72 -3.28
N GLU A 248 24.45 -5.62 -3.86
CA GLU A 248 24.63 -5.49 -5.30
C GLU A 248 24.25 -6.81 -5.98
N SER A 249 23.20 -6.76 -6.80
CA SER A 249 22.81 -7.88 -7.66
C SER A 249 22.18 -7.36 -8.94
N ASN A 250 22.29 -8.14 -10.01
CA ASN A 250 21.79 -7.77 -11.34
C ASN A 250 20.31 -8.09 -11.57
N VAL A 251 19.62 -8.66 -10.57
CA VAL A 251 18.34 -9.34 -10.80
C VAL A 251 17.15 -8.41 -10.61
N ALA A 252 17.13 -7.65 -9.51
CA ALA A 252 16.09 -6.65 -9.28
C ALA A 252 16.68 -5.25 -9.40
N ASN A 253 16.04 -4.40 -10.20
CA ASN A 253 16.38 -2.98 -10.29
C ASN A 253 16.43 -2.39 -8.87
N LYS A 254 17.47 -1.60 -8.57
CA LYS A 254 17.64 -0.90 -7.29
C LYS A 254 16.36 -0.19 -6.84
N ASN A 255 15.63 0.44 -7.76
CA ASN A 255 14.36 1.10 -7.45
C ASN A 255 13.28 0.11 -6.98
N VAL A 256 13.19 -1.06 -7.60
CA VAL A 256 12.26 -2.13 -7.20
C VAL A 256 12.59 -2.63 -5.80
N LYS A 257 13.88 -2.86 -5.51
CA LYS A 257 14.34 -3.25 -4.16
C LYS A 257 13.98 -2.19 -3.11
N GLN A 258 14.24 -0.92 -3.41
CA GLN A 258 13.92 0.20 -2.52
C GLN A 258 12.42 0.27 -2.22
N THR A 259 11.54 -0.06 -3.18
CA THR A 259 10.10 -0.10 -2.94
C THR A 259 9.67 -1.09 -1.86
N PHE A 260 10.31 -2.27 -1.77
CA PHE A 260 10.06 -3.20 -0.66
C PHE A 260 10.37 -2.57 0.70
N LEU A 261 11.52 -1.91 0.81
CA LEU A 261 11.92 -1.22 2.04
C LEU A 261 11.00 -0.02 2.36
N MET A 262 10.59 0.74 1.34
CA MET A 262 9.65 1.86 1.51
C MET A 262 8.33 1.39 2.11
N VAL A 263 7.71 0.35 1.55
CA VAL A 263 6.46 -0.19 2.08
C VAL A 263 6.67 -0.70 3.52
N ALA A 264 7.69 -1.51 3.79
CA ALA A 264 7.97 -2.00 5.14
C ALA A 264 8.15 -0.86 6.17
N LYS A 265 8.84 0.21 5.81
CA LYS A 265 9.03 1.39 6.67
C LYS A 265 7.71 2.09 7.02
N THR A 266 6.74 2.15 6.12
CA THR A 266 5.43 2.76 6.42
C THR A 266 4.65 1.97 7.47
N PHE A 267 4.67 0.63 7.40
CA PHE A 267 4.08 -0.22 8.42
C PHE A 267 4.83 -0.06 9.76
N TYR A 268 6.16 -0.04 9.72
CA TYR A 268 6.98 0.14 10.91
C TYR A 268 6.69 1.48 11.61
N TYR A 269 6.62 2.57 10.83
CA TYR A 269 6.24 3.89 11.30
C TYR A 269 4.86 3.89 12.00
N GLY A 270 3.86 3.25 11.39
CA GLY A 270 2.49 3.22 11.93
C GLY A 270 2.35 2.46 13.26
N VAL A 271 3.28 1.55 13.56
CA VAL A 271 3.32 0.79 14.82
C VAL A 271 4.12 1.51 15.90
N ASN A 272 5.19 2.19 15.51
CA ASN A 272 6.13 2.81 16.45
C ASN A 272 5.74 4.25 16.83
N CYS A 273 4.90 4.91 16.04
CA CYS A 273 4.38 6.24 16.36
C CYS A 273 3.02 6.17 17.05
N SER A 274 2.82 6.98 18.09
CA SER A 274 1.50 7.16 18.72
C SER A 274 0.51 7.80 17.75
N ARG A 275 -0.80 7.65 17.99
CA ARG A 275 -1.82 8.28 17.14
C ARG A 275 -1.70 9.80 17.14
N GLU A 276 -1.37 10.37 18.29
CA GLU A 276 -1.17 11.81 18.51
C GLU A 276 0.05 12.30 17.72
N THR A 277 1.15 11.54 17.74
CA THR A 277 2.36 11.83 16.96
C THR A 277 2.06 11.77 15.46
N ILE A 278 1.32 10.75 15.00
CA ILE A 278 0.95 10.63 13.59
C ILE A 278 0.06 11.80 13.15
N ASP A 279 -0.95 12.16 13.95
CA ASP A 279 -1.84 13.29 13.64
C ASP A 279 -1.04 14.62 13.59
N PHE A 280 -0.09 14.81 14.50
CA PHE A 280 0.84 15.95 14.47
C PHE A 280 1.71 15.96 13.20
N HIS A 281 2.31 14.83 12.84
CA HIS A 281 3.11 14.72 11.60
C HIS A 281 2.27 14.99 10.35
N ILE A 282 1.03 14.51 10.30
CA ILE A 282 0.09 14.82 9.23
C ILE A 282 -0.14 16.33 9.12
N SER A 283 -0.42 17.00 10.25
CA SER A 283 -0.58 18.46 10.30
C SER A 283 0.63 19.16 9.70
N LYS A 284 1.83 18.80 10.18
CA LYS A 284 3.09 19.45 9.79
C LYS A 284 3.45 19.21 8.33
N VAL A 285 3.34 17.97 7.87
CA VAL A 285 3.84 17.58 6.54
C VAL A 285 2.87 17.98 5.43
N LEU A 286 1.56 17.83 5.64
CA LEU A 286 0.57 18.05 4.58
C LEU A 286 -0.02 19.46 4.57
N PHE A 287 -0.05 20.17 5.71
CA PHE A 287 -0.84 21.39 5.84
C PHE A 287 -0.06 22.64 6.29
N GLU A 288 1.18 22.51 6.79
CA GLU A 288 1.94 23.64 7.32
C GLU A 288 3.18 23.98 6.48
N ARG A 289 3.21 25.17 5.86
CA ARG A 289 4.36 25.64 5.07
C ARG A 289 5.62 25.87 5.91
N VAL A 290 6.77 25.55 5.33
CA VAL A 290 8.09 25.91 5.88
C VAL A 290 8.41 27.34 5.47
N VAL A 291 8.72 28.18 6.46
CA VAL A 291 9.06 29.61 6.28
C VAL A 291 10.57 29.80 6.27
#